data_AF-A0A3D4HUW6-F1
#
_entry.id   AF-A0A3D4HUW6-F1
#
_cell.length_a   1.000
_cell.length_b   1.000
_cell.length_c   1.000
_cell.angle_alpha   90.00
_cell.angle_beta   90.00
_cell.angle_gamma   90.00
#
_symmetry.space_group_name_H-M   'P 1'
#
loop_
_entity.id
_entity.type
_entity.pdbx_description
1 polymer ?
#
loop_
_entity_poly.entity_id
_entity_poly.type
_entity_poly.pdbx_seq_one_letter_code
_entity_poly.pdbx_strand_id
1 'polypeptide(L)'
;MEPIEQNMAPIEPIAPEALETEPADIADEVSLLRRAMHSKITEAVALGVFTDKEAGDWEAGFDACTEVEHMYNLIEIIDDFIASGLDIIDAISDKLNTDLLTSREKATWEMMADRLSYQEKHRLLAELSAILSSVAKNKQQLFKLLQSNKLSLTKAKELINTFADVEADDKTKVVDQAKLTVVNEAGRQRLIRAEVMVYVARQQYAEARTYLSDNSSFLEADNHVAIMGVIDNAEIIHTQQAMYAA
;
A
#
# COMPACT_ATOMS: atom_id res chain seq x y z
N MET A 1 -96.08 -4.35 16.36
CA MET A 1 -94.63 -4.23 16.13
C MET A 1 -94.39 -2.80 15.77
N GLU A 2 -94.09 -1.98 16.78
CA GLU A 2 -93.88 -0.55 16.65
C GLU A 2 -92.41 -0.22 16.93
N PRO A 3 -91.88 0.84 16.31
CA PRO A 3 -90.45 0.96 16.02
C PRO A 3 -89.66 1.55 17.20
N ILE A 4 -88.40 1.14 17.29
CA ILE A 4 -87.41 1.68 18.23
C ILE A 4 -86.92 3.02 17.67
N GLU A 5 -87.24 4.13 18.36
CA GLU A 5 -86.67 5.45 18.08
C GLU A 5 -85.18 5.45 18.51
N GLN A 6 -84.30 5.69 17.53
CA GLN A 6 -82.87 5.88 17.75
C GLN A 6 -82.63 7.25 18.37
N ASN A 7 -82.18 7.26 19.62
CA ASN A 7 -81.76 8.46 20.33
C ASN A 7 -80.34 8.84 19.87
N MET A 8 -80.23 9.71 18.86
CA MET A 8 -78.94 10.28 18.43
C MET A 8 -78.59 11.46 19.35
N ALA A 9 -77.63 11.25 20.26
CA ALA A 9 -76.99 12.35 20.97
C ALA A 9 -76.18 13.21 19.98
N PRO A 10 -76.12 14.55 20.16
CA PRO A 10 -75.31 15.41 19.31
C PRO A 10 -73.82 15.07 19.48
N ILE A 11 -73.12 14.84 18.38
CA ILE A 11 -71.66 14.78 18.36
C ILE A 11 -71.17 16.22 18.52
N GLU A 12 -70.62 16.53 19.69
CA GLU A 12 -69.91 17.80 19.88
C GLU A 12 -68.70 17.85 18.91
N PRO A 13 -68.45 18.99 18.23
CA PRO A 13 -67.27 19.13 17.41
C PRO A 13 -66.04 19.02 18.30
N ILE A 14 -65.21 18.00 18.07
CA ILE A 14 -63.86 17.94 18.63
C ILE A 14 -63.12 19.16 18.05
N ALA A 15 -62.81 20.13 18.91
CA ALA A 15 -61.96 21.25 18.55
C ALA A 15 -60.63 20.67 18.03
N PRO A 16 -60.08 21.16 16.90
CA PRO A 16 -58.75 20.74 16.49
C PRO A 16 -57.80 21.07 17.65
N GLU A 17 -57.12 20.03 18.16
CA GLU A 17 -56.02 20.20 19.10
C GLU A 17 -55.13 21.31 18.54
N ALA A 18 -55.01 22.39 19.30
CA ALA A 18 -54.11 23.46 18.96
C ALA A 18 -52.72 22.82 18.83
N LEU A 19 -52.14 22.89 17.62
CA LEU A 19 -50.71 22.69 17.44
C LEU A 19 -50.02 23.55 18.49
N GLU A 20 -49.43 22.91 19.50
CA GLU A 20 -48.60 23.58 20.48
C GLU A 20 -47.45 24.20 19.71
N THR A 21 -47.56 25.50 19.41
CA THR A 21 -46.45 26.28 18.91
C THR A 21 -45.42 26.32 20.01
N GLU A 22 -44.22 25.80 19.73
CA GLU A 22 -43.09 25.91 20.64
C GLU A 22 -42.96 27.37 21.13
N PRO A 23 -42.76 27.60 22.44
CA PRO A 23 -42.59 28.96 22.95
C PRO A 23 -41.42 29.63 22.21
N ALA A 24 -41.57 30.91 21.89
CA ALA A 24 -40.65 31.65 21.00
C ALA A 24 -39.16 31.50 21.40
N ASP A 25 -38.88 31.38 22.71
CA ASP A 25 -37.52 31.20 23.23
C ASP A 25 -36.90 29.84 22.84
N ILE A 26 -37.69 28.76 22.75
CA ILE A 26 -37.24 27.43 22.33
C ILE A 26 -37.01 27.39 20.81
N ALA A 27 -37.91 28.02 20.03
CA ALA A 27 -37.76 28.10 18.59
C ALA A 27 -36.50 28.88 18.16
N ASP A 28 -36.14 29.93 18.91
CA ASP A 28 -34.92 30.70 18.71
C ASP A 28 -33.66 29.90 19.09
N GLU A 29 -33.72 29.11 20.17
CA GLU A 29 -32.63 28.22 20.61
C GLU A 29 -32.36 27.11 19.58
N VAL A 30 -33.38 26.38 19.15
CA VAL A 30 -33.26 25.35 18.10
C VAL A 30 -32.69 25.93 16.80
N SER A 31 -33.09 27.15 16.44
CA SER A 31 -32.57 27.86 15.27
C SER A 31 -31.09 28.24 15.38
N LEU A 32 -30.58 28.48 16.58
CA LEU A 32 -29.15 28.69 16.83
C LEU A 32 -28.38 27.37 16.72
N LEU A 33 -28.91 26.30 17.32
CA LEU A 33 -28.30 24.96 17.28
C LEU A 33 -28.24 24.42 15.85
N ARG A 34 -29.32 24.56 15.06
CA ARG A 34 -29.32 24.18 13.64
C ARG A 34 -28.24 24.90 12.84
N ARG A 35 -28.03 26.20 13.09
CA ARG A 35 -26.95 26.97 12.43
C ARG A 35 -25.57 26.49 12.84
N ALA A 36 -25.37 26.19 14.13
CA ALA A 36 -24.11 25.64 14.61
C ALA A 36 -23.82 24.27 13.98
N MET A 37 -24.81 23.39 13.93
CA MET A 37 -24.71 22.07 13.31
C MET A 37 -24.36 22.17 11.82
N HIS A 38 -25.11 22.98 11.07
CA HIS A 38 -24.87 23.20 9.64
C HIS A 38 -23.47 23.76 9.37
N SER A 39 -22.99 24.68 10.22
CA SER A 39 -21.63 25.22 10.12
C SER A 39 -20.57 24.12 10.27
N LYS A 40 -20.71 23.26 11.27
CA LYS A 40 -19.77 22.15 11.53
C LYS A 40 -19.78 21.11 10.41
N ILE A 41 -20.96 20.77 9.90
CA ILE A 41 -21.11 19.84 8.76
C ILE A 41 -20.44 20.42 7.51
N THR A 42 -20.67 21.69 7.22
CA THR A 42 -20.06 22.36 6.06
C THR A 42 -18.53 22.37 6.16
N GLU A 43 -18.00 22.66 7.34
CA GLU A 43 -16.56 22.59 7.61
C GLU A 43 -16.02 21.16 7.43
N ALA A 44 -16.70 20.15 7.97
CA ALA A 44 -16.32 18.75 7.84
C ALA A 44 -16.28 18.26 6.37
N VAL A 45 -17.23 18.71 5.55
CA VAL A 45 -17.24 18.44 4.10
C VAL A 45 -16.05 19.13 3.42
N ALA A 46 -15.78 20.40 3.76
CA ALA A 46 -14.64 21.12 3.20
C ALA A 46 -13.30 20.49 3.56
N LEU A 47 -13.21 19.88 4.75
CA LEU A 47 -12.04 19.11 5.21
C LEU A 47 -11.98 17.69 4.62
N GLY A 48 -12.97 17.27 3.84
CA GLY A 48 -13.04 15.92 3.27
C GLY A 48 -13.35 14.81 4.27
N VAL A 49 -13.74 15.17 5.50
CA VAL A 49 -14.14 14.21 6.54
C VAL A 49 -15.45 13.55 6.17
N PHE A 50 -16.44 14.36 5.79
CA PHE A 50 -17.75 13.90 5.32
C PHE A 50 -17.85 13.95 3.81
N THR A 51 -18.51 12.93 3.26
CA THR A 51 -19.14 13.02 1.95
C THR A 51 -20.43 13.84 2.03
N ASP A 52 -20.90 14.36 0.89
CA ASP A 52 -22.19 15.07 0.80
C ASP A 52 -23.36 14.24 1.36
N LYS A 53 -23.29 12.91 1.21
CA LYS A 53 -24.28 12.00 1.76
C LYS A 53 -24.24 11.97 3.29
N GLU A 54 -23.07 11.79 3.89
CA GLU A 54 -22.92 11.77 5.35
C GLU A 54 -23.31 13.11 5.96
N ALA A 55 -22.98 14.22 5.29
CA ALA A 55 -23.44 15.55 5.67
C ALA A 55 -24.97 15.63 5.74
N GLY A 56 -25.67 15.14 4.71
CA GLY A 56 -27.14 15.08 4.69
C GLY A 56 -27.72 14.15 5.76
N ASP A 57 -27.07 13.01 6.03
CA ASP A 57 -27.50 12.08 7.08
C ASP A 57 -27.38 12.72 8.48
N TRP A 58 -26.34 13.54 8.73
CA TRP A 58 -26.18 14.30 9.96
C TRP A 58 -27.22 15.42 10.12
N GLU A 59 -27.50 16.19 9.06
CA GLU A 59 -28.54 17.22 9.09
C GLU A 59 -29.93 16.61 9.36
N ALA A 60 -30.24 15.50 8.68
CA ALA A 60 -31.50 14.79 8.89
C ALA A 60 -31.61 14.19 10.32
N GLY A 61 -30.50 13.68 10.87
CA GLY A 61 -30.45 13.20 12.25
C GLY A 61 -30.67 14.31 13.28
N PHE A 62 -30.12 15.50 13.03
CA PHE A 62 -30.36 16.68 13.86
C PHE A 62 -31.84 17.10 13.80
N ASP A 63 -32.42 17.20 12.60
CA ASP A 63 -33.83 17.60 12.41
C ASP A 63 -34.84 16.58 12.95
N ALA A 64 -34.44 15.31 13.09
CA ALA A 64 -35.26 14.27 13.70
C ALA A 64 -35.30 14.34 15.24
N CYS A 65 -34.45 15.14 15.88
CA CYS A 65 -34.44 15.27 17.33
C CYS A 65 -35.67 16.03 17.84
N THR A 66 -36.33 15.47 18.85
CA THR A 66 -37.51 16.09 19.48
C THR A 66 -37.19 16.82 20.79
N GLU A 67 -35.96 16.69 21.30
CA GLU A 67 -35.52 17.28 22.56
C GLU A 67 -34.29 18.16 22.32
N VAL A 68 -34.32 19.39 22.84
CA VAL A 68 -33.23 20.38 22.67
C VAL A 68 -31.91 19.87 23.28
N GLU A 69 -31.98 19.13 24.41
CA GLU A 69 -30.80 18.52 25.03
C GLU A 69 -30.09 17.53 24.09
N HIS A 70 -30.85 16.73 23.32
CA HIS A 70 -30.27 15.84 22.31
C HIS A 70 -29.59 16.62 21.18
N MET A 71 -30.13 17.77 20.78
CA MET A 71 -29.52 18.64 19.77
C MET A 71 -28.19 19.22 20.25
N TYR A 72 -28.10 19.65 21.51
CA TYR A 72 -26.82 20.05 22.12
C TYR A 72 -25.81 18.91 22.09
N ASN A 73 -26.22 17.72 22.54
CA ASN A 73 -25.34 16.54 22.55
C ASN A 73 -24.85 16.19 21.14
N LEU A 74 -25.69 16.29 20.11
CA LEU A 74 -25.27 16.04 18.73
C LEU A 74 -24.21 17.04 18.25
N ILE A 75 -24.31 18.31 18.65
CA ILE A 75 -23.32 19.34 18.33
C ILE A 75 -21.97 19.07 19.03
N GLU A 76 -21.99 18.47 20.21
CA GLU A 76 -20.75 18.04 20.88
C GLU A 76 -20.17 16.78 20.22
N ILE A 77 -21.00 15.77 19.94
CA ILE A 77 -20.57 14.49 19.34
C ILE A 77 -19.97 14.69 17.94
N ILE A 78 -20.54 15.60 17.13
CA ILE A 78 -20.03 15.84 15.78
C ILE A 78 -18.60 16.36 15.79
N ASP A 79 -18.17 17.13 16.80
CA ASP A 79 -16.79 17.61 16.90
C ASP A 79 -15.79 16.46 17.12
N ASP A 80 -16.12 15.55 18.04
CA ASP A 80 -15.31 14.34 18.27
C ASP A 80 -15.25 13.47 17.02
N PHE A 81 -16.35 13.36 16.29
CA PHE A 81 -16.41 12.60 15.04
C PHE A 81 -15.54 13.25 13.94
N ILE A 82 -15.60 14.58 13.82
CA ILE A 82 -14.77 15.33 12.86
C ILE A 82 -13.29 15.12 13.18
N ALA A 83 -12.91 15.27 14.45
CA ALA A 83 -11.54 15.04 14.90
C ALA A 83 -11.06 13.62 14.57
N SER A 84 -11.85 12.60 14.89
CA SER A 84 -11.52 11.22 14.53
C SER A 84 -11.46 11.00 13.01
N GLY A 85 -12.23 11.75 12.22
CA GLY A 85 -12.18 11.73 10.76
C GLY A 85 -10.87 12.28 10.21
N LEU A 86 -10.42 13.41 10.76
CA LEU A 86 -9.13 14.02 10.42
C LEU A 86 -7.97 13.09 10.76
N ASP A 87 -8.00 12.45 11.92
CA ASP A 87 -6.96 11.48 12.32
C ASP A 87 -6.80 10.34 11.29
N ILE A 88 -7.90 9.90 10.66
CA ILE A 88 -7.85 8.85 9.63
C ILE A 88 -7.29 9.39 8.32
N ILE A 89 -7.67 10.60 7.93
CA ILE A 89 -7.14 11.26 6.73
C ILE A 89 -5.63 11.43 6.87
N ASP A 90 -5.16 11.90 8.03
CA ASP A 90 -3.74 12.02 8.36
C ASP A 90 -3.05 10.65 8.35
N ALA A 91 -3.66 9.62 8.94
CA ALA A 91 -3.11 8.27 8.91
C ALA A 91 -3.00 7.71 7.47
N ILE A 92 -3.96 7.99 6.59
CA ILE A 92 -3.89 7.61 5.17
C ILE A 92 -2.75 8.36 4.50
N SER A 93 -2.66 9.68 4.68
CA SER A 93 -1.60 10.53 4.14
C SER A 93 -0.21 10.03 4.54
N ASP A 94 -0.02 9.69 5.83
CA ASP A 94 1.20 9.11 6.37
C ASP A 94 1.56 7.77 5.70
N LYS A 95 0.57 6.91 5.44
CA LYS A 95 0.79 5.64 4.72
C LYS A 95 1.20 5.87 3.27
N LEU A 96 0.63 6.88 2.61
CA LEU A 96 0.96 7.23 1.23
C LEU A 96 2.32 7.94 1.12
N ASN A 97 2.79 8.57 2.20
CA ASN A 97 4.11 9.19 2.27
C ASN A 97 5.26 8.17 2.47
N THR A 98 5.40 7.24 1.53
CA THR A 98 6.40 6.16 1.56
C THR A 98 7.17 6.03 0.24
N ASP A 99 8.36 5.44 0.26
CA ASP A 99 9.13 5.12 -0.95
C ASP A 99 8.72 3.79 -1.60
N LEU A 100 7.75 3.08 -1.01
CA LEU A 100 7.31 1.76 -1.45
C LEU A 100 6.28 1.80 -2.59
N LEU A 101 5.57 2.92 -2.72
CA LEU A 101 4.56 3.16 -3.75
C LEU A 101 5.08 4.15 -4.78
N THR A 102 4.69 3.96 -6.03
CA THR A 102 4.96 4.93 -7.10
C THR A 102 4.14 6.21 -6.89
N SER A 103 4.59 7.33 -7.47
CA SER A 103 3.83 8.59 -7.41
C SER A 103 2.42 8.46 -8.01
N ARG A 104 2.25 7.59 -9.01
CA ARG A 104 0.95 7.32 -9.63
C ARG A 104 -0.01 6.61 -8.68
N GLU A 105 0.47 5.60 -7.97
CA GLU A 105 -0.32 4.88 -6.97
C GLU A 105 -0.75 5.81 -5.86
N LYS A 106 0.17 6.63 -5.32
CA LYS A 106 -0.16 7.61 -4.28
C LYS A 106 -1.30 8.53 -4.71
N ALA A 107 -1.19 9.15 -5.89
CA ALA A 107 -2.24 10.03 -6.42
C ALA A 107 -3.57 9.30 -6.62
N THR A 108 -3.53 8.02 -7.02
CA THR A 108 -4.75 7.20 -7.20
C THR A 108 -5.42 6.92 -5.86
N TRP A 109 -4.65 6.55 -4.83
CA TRP A 109 -5.15 6.28 -3.49
C TRP A 109 -5.63 7.56 -2.78
N GLU A 110 -4.93 8.68 -2.94
CA GLU A 110 -5.37 10.01 -2.45
C GLU A 110 -6.74 10.37 -3.04
N MET A 111 -6.86 10.35 -4.38
CA MET A 111 -8.13 10.65 -5.05
C MET A 111 -9.25 9.69 -4.66
N MET A 112 -8.92 8.43 -4.35
CA MET A 112 -9.90 7.46 -3.85
C MET A 112 -10.34 7.83 -2.42
N ALA A 113 -9.39 8.13 -1.52
CA ALA A 113 -9.67 8.49 -0.14
C ALA A 113 -10.62 9.69 -0.02
N ASP A 114 -10.43 10.71 -0.86
CA ASP A 114 -11.26 11.93 -0.89
C ASP A 114 -12.74 11.66 -1.15
N ARG A 115 -13.07 10.53 -1.81
CA ARG A 115 -14.44 10.18 -2.21
C ARG A 115 -15.11 9.17 -1.30
N LEU A 116 -14.36 8.61 -0.35
CA LEU A 116 -14.85 7.55 0.52
C LEU A 116 -15.56 8.12 1.74
N SER A 117 -16.59 7.42 2.19
CA SER A 117 -17.19 7.65 3.52
C SER A 117 -16.20 7.38 4.63
N TYR A 118 -16.49 7.84 5.85
CA TYR A 118 -15.66 7.61 7.03
C TYR A 118 -15.35 6.11 7.25
N GLN A 119 -16.35 5.24 7.12
CA GLN A 119 -16.18 3.79 7.29
C GLN A 119 -15.33 3.17 6.17
N GLU A 120 -15.45 3.68 4.94
CA GLU A 120 -14.67 3.20 3.81
C GLU A 120 -13.22 3.67 3.88
N LYS A 121 -12.95 4.88 4.39
CA LYS A 121 -11.59 5.36 4.69
C LYS A 121 -10.87 4.44 5.69
N HIS A 122 -11.56 3.95 6.72
CA HIS A 122 -11.01 2.92 7.63
C HIS A 122 -10.63 1.62 6.91
N ARG A 123 -11.49 1.14 6.01
CA ARG A 123 -11.20 -0.06 5.20
C ARG A 123 -10.00 0.17 4.29
N LEU A 124 -9.96 1.32 3.64
CA LEU A 124 -8.83 1.73 2.79
C LEU A 124 -7.53 1.78 3.59
N LEU A 125 -7.53 2.34 4.80
CA LEU A 125 -6.35 2.38 5.67
C LEU A 125 -5.82 0.97 6.02
N ALA A 126 -6.73 0.03 6.28
CA ALA A 126 -6.38 -1.37 6.52
C ALA A 126 -5.80 -2.04 5.26
N GLU A 127 -6.40 -1.78 4.10
CA GLU A 127 -5.93 -2.27 2.80
C GLU A 127 -4.54 -1.74 2.46
N LEU A 128 -4.33 -0.43 2.56
CA LEU A 128 -3.02 0.22 2.38
C LEU A 128 -1.97 -0.40 3.31
N SER A 129 -2.32 -0.65 4.58
CA SER A 129 -1.41 -1.29 5.53
C SER A 129 -1.02 -2.71 5.11
N ALA A 130 -1.95 -3.49 4.55
CA ALA A 130 -1.68 -4.83 4.05
C ALA A 130 -0.78 -4.80 2.80
N ILE A 131 -1.08 -3.92 1.84
CA ILE A 131 -0.30 -3.72 0.62
C ILE A 131 1.13 -3.30 0.97
N LEU A 132 1.31 -2.27 1.80
CA LEU A 132 2.63 -1.78 2.20
C LEU A 132 3.44 -2.84 2.93
N SER A 133 2.81 -3.64 3.79
CA SER A 133 3.46 -4.77 4.45
C SER A 133 3.94 -5.82 3.44
N SER A 134 3.13 -6.12 2.42
CA SER A 134 3.50 -7.03 1.33
C SER A 134 4.66 -6.49 0.50
N VAL A 135 4.59 -5.23 0.07
CA VAL A 135 5.66 -4.58 -0.71
C VAL A 135 6.95 -4.48 0.08
N ALA A 136 6.89 -4.16 1.37
CA ALA A 136 8.06 -4.14 2.25
C ALA A 136 8.72 -5.53 2.36
N LYS A 137 7.92 -6.60 2.47
CA LYS A 137 8.44 -7.99 2.45
C LYS A 137 9.10 -8.29 1.11
N ASN A 138 8.51 -7.91 0.00
CA ASN A 138 9.09 -8.09 -1.33
C ASN A 138 10.41 -7.33 -1.49
N LYS A 139 10.50 -6.09 -1.00
CA LYS A 139 11.74 -5.28 -0.98
C LYS A 139 12.83 -5.98 -0.17
N GLN A 140 12.50 -6.49 1.01
CA GLN A 140 13.44 -7.25 1.85
C GLN A 140 13.89 -8.55 1.18
N GLN A 141 12.98 -9.28 0.53
CA GLN A 141 13.33 -10.50 -0.22
C GLN A 141 14.26 -10.19 -1.38
N LEU A 142 13.97 -9.13 -2.15
CA LEU A 142 14.84 -8.69 -3.22
C LEU A 142 16.24 -8.36 -2.70
N PHE A 143 16.36 -7.54 -1.65
CA PHE A 143 17.67 -7.22 -1.10
C PHE A 143 18.40 -8.44 -0.56
N LYS A 144 17.71 -9.37 0.10
CA LYS A 144 18.33 -10.65 0.52
C LYS A 144 18.85 -11.43 -0.68
N LEU A 145 18.09 -11.51 -1.78
CA LEU A 145 18.53 -12.19 -3.01
C LEU A 145 19.76 -11.50 -3.60
N LEU A 146 19.76 -10.18 -3.68
CA LEU A 146 20.86 -9.38 -4.24
C LEU A 146 22.12 -9.40 -3.34
N GLN A 147 21.97 -9.56 -2.02
CA GLN A 147 23.09 -9.67 -1.09
C GLN A 147 23.66 -11.10 -1.03
N SER A 148 22.79 -12.10 -0.98
CA SER A 148 23.20 -13.51 -0.86
C SER A 148 23.75 -14.07 -2.16
N ASN A 149 23.38 -13.48 -3.29
CA ASN A 149 23.81 -13.91 -4.61
C ASN A 149 24.57 -12.77 -5.26
N LYS A 150 25.80 -13.08 -5.63
CA LYS A 150 26.77 -12.14 -6.14
C LYS A 150 26.49 -11.84 -7.63
N LEU A 151 25.33 -11.24 -7.88
CA LEU A 151 24.95 -10.68 -9.17
C LEU A 151 25.88 -9.54 -9.55
N SER A 152 26.06 -9.31 -10.86
CA SER A 152 26.78 -8.13 -11.33
C SER A 152 26.10 -6.85 -10.84
N LEU A 153 26.89 -5.83 -10.51
CA LEU A 153 26.39 -4.55 -9.99
C LEU A 153 25.35 -3.92 -10.92
N THR A 154 25.57 -4.01 -12.24
CA THR A 154 24.66 -3.50 -13.26
C THR A 154 23.29 -4.19 -13.18
N LYS A 155 23.26 -5.52 -13.08
CA LYS A 155 22.00 -6.27 -13.02
C LYS A 155 21.27 -6.07 -11.69
N ALA A 156 22.00 -5.97 -10.59
CA ALA A 156 21.43 -5.65 -9.29
C ALA A 156 20.76 -4.26 -9.30
N LYS A 157 21.43 -3.25 -9.86
CA LYS A 157 20.86 -1.90 -10.02
C LYS A 157 19.62 -1.89 -10.91
N GLU A 158 19.65 -2.61 -12.04
CA GLU A 158 18.50 -2.74 -12.92
C GLU A 158 17.28 -3.33 -12.18
N LEU A 159 17.47 -4.41 -11.42
CA LEU A 159 16.39 -5.02 -10.64
C LEU A 159 15.84 -4.10 -9.54
N ILE A 160 16.71 -3.33 -8.87
CA ILE A 160 16.29 -2.34 -7.86
C ILE A 160 15.47 -1.22 -8.50
N ASN A 161 15.92 -0.69 -9.65
CA ASN A 161 15.21 0.37 -10.35
C ASN A 161 13.86 -0.11 -10.87
N THR A 162 13.82 -1.28 -11.53
CA THR A 162 12.55 -1.90 -11.95
C THR A 162 11.63 -2.12 -10.76
N PHE A 163 12.18 -2.59 -9.62
CA PHE A 163 11.39 -2.75 -8.41
C PHE A 163 10.86 -1.42 -7.89
N ALA A 164 11.55 -0.29 -8.05
CA ALA A 164 11.05 1.02 -7.64
C ALA A 164 9.92 1.52 -8.57
N ASP A 165 10.07 1.28 -9.87
CA ASP A 165 9.23 1.89 -10.92
C ASP A 165 7.90 1.16 -11.19
N VAL A 166 7.79 -0.13 -10.89
CA VAL A 166 6.53 -0.90 -11.09
C VAL A 166 5.52 -0.64 -9.97
N GLU A 167 4.24 -0.91 -10.21
CA GLU A 167 3.18 -0.80 -9.19
C GLU A 167 3.27 -1.96 -8.16
N ALA A 168 2.62 -1.80 -7.00
CA ALA A 168 2.69 -2.72 -5.85
C ALA A 168 2.38 -4.18 -6.21
N ASP A 169 1.36 -4.40 -7.05
CA ASP A 169 0.92 -5.73 -7.49
C ASP A 169 1.98 -6.46 -8.32
N ASP A 170 2.82 -5.72 -9.02
CA ASP A 170 3.85 -6.26 -9.90
C ASP A 170 5.20 -6.47 -9.20
N LYS A 171 5.40 -5.94 -7.99
CA LYS A 171 6.65 -6.07 -7.21
C LYS A 171 7.04 -7.54 -7.00
N THR A 172 6.06 -8.43 -6.81
CA THR A 172 6.29 -9.88 -6.66
C THR A 172 6.94 -10.49 -7.91
N LYS A 173 6.52 -10.05 -9.10
CA LYS A 173 7.08 -10.52 -10.38
C LYS A 173 8.55 -10.14 -10.52
N VAL A 174 8.93 -8.95 -10.05
CA VAL A 174 10.33 -8.50 -10.04
C VAL A 174 11.18 -9.36 -9.10
N VAL A 175 10.65 -9.71 -7.92
CA VAL A 175 11.33 -10.64 -6.99
C VAL A 175 11.52 -12.02 -7.64
N ASP A 176 10.51 -12.55 -8.32
CA ASP A 176 10.62 -13.84 -8.99
C ASP A 176 11.58 -13.81 -10.19
N GLN A 177 11.60 -12.72 -10.94
CA GLN A 177 12.60 -12.48 -11.99
C GLN A 177 14.01 -12.44 -11.39
N ALA A 178 14.20 -11.79 -10.24
CA ALA A 178 15.48 -11.76 -9.55
C ALA A 178 15.93 -13.18 -9.14
N LYS A 179 15.02 -14.00 -8.59
CA LYS A 179 15.31 -15.42 -8.26
C LYS A 179 15.80 -16.20 -9.48
N LEU A 180 15.10 -16.09 -10.61
CA LEU A 180 15.47 -16.77 -11.85
C LEU A 180 16.83 -16.31 -12.37
N THR A 181 17.08 -14.99 -12.32
CA THR A 181 18.35 -14.40 -12.76
C THR A 181 19.52 -14.93 -11.93
N VAL A 182 19.36 -15.00 -10.62
CA VAL A 182 20.34 -15.59 -9.69
C VAL A 182 20.67 -17.03 -10.07
N VAL A 183 19.65 -17.85 -10.29
CA VAL A 183 19.83 -19.29 -10.62
C VAL A 183 20.60 -19.44 -11.93
N ASN A 184 20.23 -18.67 -12.95
CA ASN A 184 20.87 -18.72 -14.26
C ASN A 184 22.33 -18.28 -14.20
N GLU A 185 22.63 -17.20 -13.48
CA GLU A 185 24.00 -16.69 -13.36
C GLU A 185 24.89 -17.68 -12.60
N ALA A 186 24.40 -18.24 -11.49
CA ALA A 186 25.13 -19.27 -10.75
C ALA A 186 25.39 -20.53 -11.60
N GLY A 187 24.42 -20.95 -12.42
CA GLY A 187 24.58 -22.04 -13.38
C GLY A 187 25.66 -21.75 -14.42
N ARG A 188 25.66 -20.52 -14.96
CA ARG A 188 26.66 -20.07 -15.95
C ARG A 188 28.07 -20.04 -15.38
N GLN A 189 28.26 -19.52 -14.17
CA GLN A 189 29.56 -19.51 -13.50
C GLN A 189 30.11 -20.94 -13.30
N ARG A 190 29.24 -21.89 -12.93
CA ARG A 190 29.62 -23.31 -12.81
C ARG A 190 30.06 -23.90 -14.16
N LEU A 191 29.35 -23.57 -15.24
CA LEU A 191 29.70 -24.03 -16.58
C LEU A 191 31.06 -23.49 -17.03
N ILE A 192 31.29 -22.18 -16.88
CA ILE A 192 32.58 -21.54 -17.21
C ILE A 192 33.71 -22.22 -16.44
N ARG A 193 33.54 -22.44 -15.13
CA ARG A 193 34.54 -23.12 -14.31
C ARG A 193 34.80 -24.55 -14.80
N ALA A 194 33.75 -25.31 -15.11
CA ALA A 194 33.89 -26.68 -15.60
C ALA A 194 34.65 -26.73 -16.94
N GLU A 195 34.34 -25.82 -17.86
CA GLU A 195 34.96 -25.76 -19.18
C GLU A 195 36.44 -25.35 -19.10
N VAL A 196 36.79 -24.40 -18.21
CA VAL A 196 38.19 -24.11 -17.88
C VAL A 196 38.91 -25.35 -17.35
N MET A 197 38.30 -26.11 -16.44
CA MET A 197 38.92 -27.34 -15.92
C MET A 197 39.14 -28.40 -17.01
N VAL A 198 38.29 -28.45 -18.04
CA VAL A 198 38.50 -29.33 -19.20
C VAL A 198 39.74 -28.91 -20.00
N TYR A 199 39.92 -27.61 -20.28
CA TYR A 199 41.12 -27.11 -20.93
C TYR A 199 42.39 -27.39 -20.11
N VAL A 200 42.33 -27.14 -18.79
CA VAL A 200 43.45 -27.42 -17.87
C VAL A 200 43.80 -28.91 -17.86
N ALA A 201 42.82 -29.81 -17.81
CA ALA A 201 43.04 -31.25 -17.84
C ALA A 201 43.68 -31.73 -19.15
N ARG A 202 43.43 -31.03 -20.26
CA ARG A 202 44.04 -31.26 -21.57
C ARG A 202 45.38 -30.55 -21.77
N GLN A 203 45.89 -29.86 -20.74
CA GLN A 203 47.11 -29.05 -20.79
C GLN A 203 47.04 -27.89 -21.82
N GLN A 204 45.82 -27.44 -22.15
CA GLN A 204 45.53 -26.34 -23.08
C GLN A 204 45.43 -25.01 -22.31
N TYR A 205 46.52 -24.57 -21.68
CA TYR A 205 46.49 -23.45 -20.73
C TYR A 205 46.23 -22.09 -21.40
N ALA A 206 46.76 -21.88 -22.61
CA ALA A 206 46.50 -20.65 -23.36
C ALA A 206 45.02 -20.51 -23.72
N GLU A 207 44.40 -21.60 -24.16
CA GLU A 207 42.98 -21.68 -24.46
C GLU A 207 42.13 -21.50 -23.19
N ALA A 208 42.54 -22.09 -22.07
CA ALA A 208 41.89 -21.89 -20.78
C ALA A 208 41.83 -20.41 -20.37
N ARG A 209 42.95 -19.68 -20.54
CA ARG A 209 43.05 -18.24 -20.21
C ARG A 209 42.21 -17.39 -21.16
N THR A 210 42.26 -17.66 -22.46
CA THR A 210 41.45 -16.95 -23.46
C THR A 210 39.97 -17.15 -23.16
N TYR A 211 39.53 -18.40 -22.97
CA TYR A 211 38.14 -18.70 -22.64
C TYR A 211 37.69 -18.02 -21.34
N LEU A 212 38.54 -18.02 -20.30
CA LEU A 212 38.24 -17.35 -19.04
C LEU A 212 38.14 -15.82 -19.20
N SER A 213 39.05 -15.22 -19.97
CA SER A 213 39.06 -13.79 -20.28
C SER A 213 37.80 -13.37 -21.06
N ASP A 214 37.44 -14.13 -22.09
CA ASP A 214 36.24 -13.90 -22.91
C ASP A 214 34.95 -14.00 -22.09
N ASN A 215 34.98 -14.76 -21.00
CA ASN A 215 33.85 -14.93 -20.08
C ASN A 215 33.99 -14.14 -18.78
N SER A 216 34.99 -13.27 -18.65
CA SER A 216 35.29 -12.53 -17.41
C SER A 216 34.12 -11.66 -16.93
N SER A 217 33.30 -11.13 -17.84
CA SER A 217 32.12 -10.33 -17.49
C SER A 217 31.01 -11.10 -16.77
N PHE A 218 31.04 -12.43 -16.82
CA PHE A 218 30.07 -13.32 -16.17
C PHE A 218 30.61 -13.92 -14.87
N LEU A 219 31.85 -13.57 -14.51
CA LEU A 219 32.52 -14.00 -13.30
C LEU A 219 32.75 -12.80 -12.38
N GLU A 220 32.68 -13.05 -11.09
CA GLU A 220 33.22 -12.10 -10.12
C GLU A 220 34.74 -12.01 -10.24
N ALA A 221 35.29 -10.86 -9.85
CA ALA A 221 36.74 -10.67 -9.78
C ALA A 221 37.42 -11.77 -8.95
N ASP A 222 36.89 -12.12 -7.78
CA ASP A 222 37.47 -13.16 -6.92
C ASP A 222 37.40 -14.55 -7.55
N ASN A 223 36.27 -14.89 -8.20
CA ASN A 223 36.12 -16.17 -8.90
C ASN A 223 37.05 -16.23 -10.12
N HIS A 224 37.17 -15.14 -10.88
CA HIS A 224 38.09 -15.04 -12.00
C HIS A 224 39.54 -15.23 -11.54
N VAL A 225 39.95 -14.55 -10.47
CA VAL A 225 41.30 -14.69 -9.87
C VAL A 225 41.53 -16.11 -9.36
N ALA A 226 40.55 -16.71 -8.68
CA ALA A 226 40.68 -18.09 -8.19
C ALA A 226 40.83 -19.09 -9.33
N ILE A 227 40.06 -18.94 -10.42
CA ILE A 227 40.17 -19.82 -11.59
C ILE A 227 41.51 -19.59 -12.30
N MET A 228 41.96 -18.34 -12.47
CA MET A 228 43.29 -18.02 -13.00
C MET A 228 44.40 -18.69 -12.19
N GLY A 229 44.33 -18.60 -10.85
CA GLY A 229 45.30 -19.26 -9.96
C GLY A 229 45.34 -20.79 -10.13
N VAL A 230 44.21 -21.42 -10.44
CA VAL A 230 44.20 -22.86 -10.78
C VAL A 230 44.90 -23.13 -12.11
N ILE A 231 44.66 -22.31 -13.14
CA ILE A 231 45.34 -22.45 -14.44
C ILE A 231 46.86 -22.32 -14.25
N ASP A 232 47.30 -21.25 -13.58
CA ASP A 232 48.72 -20.95 -13.39
C ASP A 232 49.43 -22.04 -12.58
N ASN A 233 48.81 -22.52 -11.50
CA ASN A 233 49.38 -23.60 -10.70
C ASN A 233 49.48 -24.92 -11.48
N ALA A 234 48.47 -25.23 -12.30
CA ALA A 234 48.48 -26.45 -13.12
C ALA A 234 49.57 -26.40 -14.20
N GLU A 235 49.80 -25.24 -14.83
CA GLU A 235 50.88 -25.05 -15.80
C GLU A 235 52.26 -25.19 -15.13
N ILE A 236 52.48 -24.59 -13.96
CA ILE A 236 53.72 -24.71 -13.20
C ILE A 236 54.04 -26.18 -12.88
N ILE A 237 53.05 -26.93 -12.37
CA ILE A 237 53.21 -28.35 -12.03
C ILE A 237 53.58 -29.15 -13.29
N HIS A 238 52.89 -28.91 -14.41
CA HIS A 238 53.16 -29.59 -15.66
C HIS A 238 54.58 -29.31 -16.18
N THR A 239 55.02 -28.04 -16.16
CA THR A 239 56.38 -27.67 -16.56
C THR A 239 57.44 -28.31 -15.68
N GLN A 240 57.23 -28.35 -14.35
CA GLN A 240 58.15 -29.02 -13.44
C GLN A 240 58.28 -30.52 -13.74
N GLN A 241 57.14 -31.20 -13.96
CA GLN A 241 57.14 -32.63 -14.29
C GLN A 241 57.87 -32.91 -15.61
N ALA A 242 57.68 -32.06 -16.63
CA ALA A 242 58.38 -32.18 -17.91
C ALA A 242 59.91 -32.00 -17.75
N MET A 243 60.35 -31.09 -16.88
CA MET A 243 61.78 -30.89 -16.59
C MET A 243 62.43 -32.06 -15.87
N TYR A 244 61.70 -32.75 -14.98
CA TYR A 244 62.23 -33.91 -14.25
C TYR A 244 62.17 -35.23 -15.05
N ALA A 245 61.42 -35.25 -16.15
CA ALA A 245 61.31 -36.41 -17.05
C ALA A 245 62.29 -36.37 -18.24
N ALA A 246 62.97 -35.24 -18.45
CA ALA A 246 63.99 -35.02 -19.47
C ALA A 246 65.40 -35.28 -18.92
#